data_AF-A0A2H0VRV2-F1
#
_entry.id   AF-A0A2H0VRV2-F1
#
_cell.length_a   1.000
_cell.length_b   1.000
_cell.length_c   1.000
_cell.angle_alpha   90.00
_cell.angle_beta   90.00
_cell.angle_gamma   90.00
#
_symmetry.space_group_name_H-M   'P 1'
#
loop_
_entity.id
_entity.type
_entity.pdbx_description
1 polymer ?
#
loop_
_entity_poly.entity_id
_entity_poly.type
_entity_poly.pdbx_seq_one_letter_code
_entity_poly.pdbx_strand_id
1 'polypeptide(L)'
;MGLLLRLGVPGADFRKIWNSILFVLTRGRRWIDLPKHLDLYCSKSIAHRWLLILKKEHVLERVLSQLLLRGVSQGKIDISQIAVDGSFSPGTWRR
;
A
#
# COMPACT_ATOMS: atom_id res chain seq x y z
N MET A 1 3.38 20.22 0.11
CA MET A 1 4.76 20.25 -0.44
C MET A 1 5.84 20.58 0.62
N GLY A 2 5.59 20.48 1.94
CA GLY A 2 6.56 20.90 2.98
C GLY A 2 7.28 19.75 3.71
N LEU A 3 6.74 18.54 3.69
CA LEU A 3 7.26 17.40 4.47
C LEU A 3 8.48 16.73 3.82
N LEU A 4 8.58 16.83 2.50
CA LEU A 4 9.59 16.16 1.68
C LEU A 4 10.99 16.74 1.84
N LEU A 5 11.10 18.06 2.02
CA LEU A 5 12.38 18.75 2.22
C LEU A 5 12.95 18.53 3.63
N ARG A 6 12.10 18.26 4.63
CA ARG A 6 12.51 18.16 6.04
C ARG A 6 13.24 16.87 6.40
N LEU A 7 13.10 15.81 5.60
CA LEU A 7 13.67 14.49 5.90
C LEU A 7 15.08 14.28 5.32
N GLY A 8 15.64 15.26 4.60
CA GLY A 8 16.99 15.16 4.02
C GLY A 8 17.17 13.98 3.07
N VAL A 9 16.08 13.45 2.49
CA VAL A 9 16.13 12.26 1.64
C VAL A 9 16.52 12.69 0.22
N PRO A 10 17.71 12.34 -0.28
CA PRO A 10 18.09 12.66 -1.65
C PRO A 10 17.16 11.91 -2.60
N GLY A 11 16.53 12.62 -3.54
CA GLY A 11 15.89 12.08 -4.76
C GLY A 11 15.15 10.75 -4.63
N ALA A 12 14.33 10.56 -3.58
CA ALA A 12 13.57 9.33 -3.45
C ALA A 12 12.54 9.25 -4.58
N ASP A 13 12.75 8.34 -5.52
CA ASP A 13 11.82 8.10 -6.62
C ASP A 13 10.51 7.52 -6.05
N PHE A 14 9.53 8.41 -5.89
CA PHE A 14 8.22 8.07 -5.36
C PHE A 14 7.49 7.02 -6.19
N ARG A 15 7.76 6.94 -7.50
CA ARG A 15 7.17 5.93 -8.36
C ARG A 15 7.64 4.55 -7.92
N LYS A 16 8.94 4.39 -7.67
CA LYS A 16 9.52 3.14 -7.16
C LYS A 16 8.98 2.78 -5.77
N ILE A 17 8.79 3.77 -4.90
CA ILE A 17 8.20 3.57 -3.57
C ILE A 17 6.77 3.04 -3.66
N TRP A 18 5.91 3.73 -4.42
CA TRP A 18 4.52 3.31 -4.59
C TRP A 18 4.40 1.95 -5.29
N ASN A 19 5.20 1.68 -6.32
CA ASN A 19 5.25 0.38 -6.97
C ASN A 19 5.58 -0.74 -5.97
N SER A 20 6.61 -0.53 -5.12
CA SER A 20 7.00 -1.52 -4.12
C SER A 20 5.93 -1.75 -3.07
N ILE A 21 5.29 -0.68 -2.58
CA ILE A 21 4.21 -0.77 -1.58
C ILE A 21 3.00 -1.50 -2.19
N LEU A 22 2.54 -1.08 -3.37
CA LEU A 22 1.37 -1.66 -4.02
C LEU A 22 1.59 -3.12 -4.42
N PHE A 23 2.80 -3.50 -4.84
CA PHE A 23 3.12 -4.90 -5.12
C PHE A 23 2.86 -5.79 -3.89
N VAL A 24 3.35 -5.38 -2.73
CA VAL A 24 3.18 -6.12 -1.48
C VAL A 24 1.71 -6.18 -1.07
N LEU A 25 1.01 -5.04 -1.09
CA LEU A 25 -0.39 -4.94 -0.65
C LEU A 25 -1.35 -5.69 -1.57
N THR A 26 -1.14 -5.67 -2.89
CA THR A 26 -2.03 -6.34 -3.84
C THR A 26 -1.79 -7.84 -3.94
N ARG A 27 -0.54 -8.30 -3.73
CA ARG A 27 -0.18 -9.73 -3.84
C ARG A 27 -0.20 -10.47 -2.51
N GLY A 28 -0.29 -9.77 -1.37
CA GLY A 28 -0.18 -10.37 -0.05
C GLY A 28 1.19 -11.03 0.22
N ARG A 29 2.26 -10.55 -0.44
CA ARG A 29 3.60 -11.13 -0.34
C ARG A 29 4.41 -10.52 0.80
N ARG A 30 5.47 -11.20 1.23
CA ARG A 30 6.37 -10.64 2.25
C ARG A 30 7.27 -9.59 1.60
N TRP A 31 7.74 -8.63 2.40
CA TRP A 31 8.68 -7.60 1.94
C TRP A 31 10.00 -8.16 1.37
N ILE A 32 10.41 -9.36 1.80
CA ILE A 32 11.60 -10.04 1.27
C ILE A 32 11.40 -10.56 -0.15
N ASP A 33 10.14 -10.78 -0.56
CA ASP A 33 9.77 -11.29 -1.88
C ASP A 33 9.61 -10.16 -2.91
N LEU A 34 9.96 -8.92 -2.53
CA LEU A 34 9.91 -7.77 -3.43
C LEU A 34 10.90 -7.97 -4.60
N PRO A 35 10.48 -7.73 -5.86
CA PRO A 35 11.35 -7.96 -7.01
C PRO A 35 12.62 -7.08 -6.94
N LYS A 36 13.75 -7.65 -7.37
CA LYS A 36 15.06 -6.97 -7.36
C LYS A 36 15.29 -6.05 -8.58
N HIS A 37 14.24 -5.73 -9.34
CA HIS A 37 14.33 -4.80 -10.47
C HIS A 37 14.40 -3.36 -9.96
N LEU A 38 15.62 -2.88 -9.69
CA LEU A 38 15.89 -1.57 -9.08
C LEU A 38 15.41 -0.37 -9.93
N ASP A 39 15.12 -0.58 -11.22
CA ASP A 39 14.53 0.43 -12.10
C ASP A 39 13.06 0.70 -11.79
N LEU A 40 12.34 -0.29 -11.24
CA LEU A 40 10.89 -0.22 -10.99
C LEU A 40 10.54 -0.23 -9.50
N TYR A 41 11.40 -0.80 -8.67
CA TYR A 41 11.16 -1.02 -7.25
C TYR A 41 12.29 -0.43 -6.40
N CYS A 42 11.94 0.13 -5.25
CA CYS A 42 12.92 0.51 -4.23
C CYS A 42 13.22 -0.66 -3.29
N SER A 43 14.25 -0.54 -2.46
CA SER A 43 14.60 -1.58 -1.49
C SER A 43 13.48 -1.80 -0.46
N LYS A 44 13.36 -3.04 0.05
CA LYS A 44 12.34 -3.42 1.04
C LYS A 44 12.29 -2.50 2.26
N SER A 45 13.46 -2.08 2.76
CA SER A 45 13.57 -1.23 3.95
C SER A 45 13.05 0.17 3.68
N ILE A 46 13.33 0.72 2.48
CA ILE A 46 12.81 2.02 2.06
C ILE A 46 11.29 1.95 1.89
N ALA A 47 10.79 0.93 1.19
CA ALA A 47 9.36 0.75 0.96
C ALA A 47 8.57 0.63 2.29
N HIS A 48 9.06 -0.19 3.22
CA HIS A 48 8.44 -0.37 4.53
C HIS A 48 8.47 0.94 5.36
N ARG A 49 9.61 1.65 5.40
CA ARG A 49 9.72 2.94 6.09
C ARG A 49 8.72 3.96 5.53
N TRP A 50 8.62 4.06 4.21
CA TRP A 50 7.68 4.98 3.57
C TRP A 50 6.23 4.57 3.80
N LEU A 51 5.91 3.27 3.80
CA LEU A 51 4.58 2.82 4.18
C LEU A 51 4.19 3.32 5.58
N LEU A 52 5.08 3.21 6.56
CA LEU A 52 4.82 3.71 7.92
C LEU A 52 4.59 5.22 7.96
N ILE A 53 5.40 5.99 7.22
CA ILE A 53 5.24 7.45 7.10
C ILE A 53 3.89 7.79 6.45
N LEU A 54 3.57 7.15 5.32
CA LEU A 54 2.33 7.41 4.58
C LEU A 54 1.09 7.02 5.39
N LYS A 55 1.17 5.97 6.22
CA LYS A 55 0.11 5.61 7.16
C LYS A 55 -0.02 6.64 8.28
N LYS A 56 1.09 7.04 8.90
CA LYS A 56 1.10 8.05 9.98
C LYS A 56 0.48 9.38 9.53
N GLU A 57 0.73 9.77 8.29
CA GLU A 57 0.22 11.00 7.70
C GLU A 57 -1.18 10.84 7.03
N HIS A 58 -1.84 9.69 7.19
CA HIS A 58 -3.12 9.33 6.54
C HIS A 58 -3.12 9.45 5.00
N VAL A 59 -1.95 9.54 4.37
CA VAL A 59 -1.82 9.67 2.91
C VAL A 59 -2.21 8.37 2.23
N LEU A 60 -1.80 7.22 2.78
CA LEU A 60 -2.13 5.91 2.21
C LEU A 60 -3.66 5.71 2.15
N GLU A 61 -4.34 5.95 3.26
CA GLU A 61 -5.81 5.83 3.38
C GLU A 61 -6.51 6.73 2.38
N ARG A 62 -6.10 8.01 2.29
CA ARG A 62 -6.64 8.94 1.31
C ARG A 62 -6.45 8.47 -0.12
N VAL A 63 -5.27 7.97 -0.49
CA VAL A 63 -5.00 7.45 -1.83
C VAL A 63 -5.87 6.23 -2.14
N LEU A 64 -5.95 5.27 -1.23
CA LEU A 64 -6.75 4.05 -1.43
C LEU A 64 -8.24 4.36 -1.54
N SER A 65 -8.77 5.26 -0.70
CA SER A 65 -10.18 5.68 -0.77
C SER A 65 -10.49 6.40 -2.09
N GLN A 66 -9.59 7.24 -2.60
CA GLN A 66 -9.77 7.90 -3.89
C GLN A 66 -9.67 6.92 -5.06
N LEU A 67 -8.79 5.92 -4.97
CA LEU A 67 -8.72 4.85 -5.97
C LEU A 67 -10.00 4.00 -5.99
N LEU A 68 -10.55 3.68 -4.82
CA LEU A 68 -11.82 2.97 -4.70
C LEU A 68 -12.97 3.78 -5.33
N LEU A 69 -13.12 5.05 -4.96
CA LEU A 69 -14.15 5.93 -5.52
C LEU A 69 -14.05 6.03 -7.05
N ARG A 70 -12.83 6.15 -7.58
CA ARG A 70 -12.60 6.15 -9.04
C ARG A 70 -12.92 4.80 -9.68
N GLY A 71 -12.58 3.69 -9.02
CA GLY A 71 -12.90 2.36 -9.51
C GLY A 71 -14.41 2.16 -9.63
N VAL A 72 -15.15 2.62 -8.64
CA VAL A 72 -16.62 2.59 -8.62
C VAL A 72 -17.20 3.49 -9.71
N SER A 73 -16.75 4.74 -9.82
CA SER A 73 -17.27 5.67 -10.84
C SER A 73 -16.96 5.22 -12.27
N GLN A 74 -15.89 4.44 -12.48
CA GLN A 74 -15.53 3.84 -13.76
C GLN A 74 -16.20 2.48 -14.00
N GLY A 75 -17.06 2.00 -13.10
CA GLY A 75 -17.70 0.68 -13.21
C GLY A 75 -16.72 -0.51 -13.11
N LYS A 76 -15.51 -0.28 -12.58
CA LYS A 76 -14.49 -1.33 -12.37
C LYS A 76 -14.68 -2.09 -11.06
N ILE A 77 -15.41 -1.51 -10.13
CA ILE A 77 -15.68 -2.09 -8.81
C ILE A 77 -17.19 -1.99 -8.58
N ASP A 78 -17.83 -3.13 -8.36
CA ASP A 78 -19.20 -3.21 -7.91
C ASP A 78 -19.24 -3.39 -6.39
N ILE A 79 -19.72 -2.36 -5.69
CA ILE A 79 -19.80 -2.35 -4.22
C ILE A 79 -20.89 -3.30 -3.72
N SER A 80 -21.90 -3.61 -4.55
CA SER A 80 -23.02 -4.48 -4.15
C SER A 80 -22.58 -5.92 -3.88
N GLN A 81 -21.41 -6.32 -4.38
CA GLN A 81 -20.85 -7.67 -4.25
C GLN A 81 -19.59 -7.72 -3.37
N ILE A 82 -19.41 -6.81 -2.41
CA ILE A 82 -18.25 -6.85 -1.52
C ILE A 82 -18.34 -8.06 -0.58
N ALA A 83 -17.48 -9.06 -0.84
CA ALA A 83 -17.18 -10.11 0.11
C ALA A 83 -16.18 -9.57 1.15
N VAL A 84 -16.61 -9.44 2.40
CA VAL A 84 -15.70 -9.20 3.52
C VAL A 84 -15.07 -10.55 3.87
N ASP A 85 -13.74 -10.63 3.80
CA ASP A 85 -13.02 -11.84 4.21
C ASP A 85 -13.29 -12.12 5.69
N GLY A 86 -13.81 -13.32 5.97
CA GLY A 86 -14.23 -13.77 7.30
C GLY A 86 -13.07 -14.14 8.22
N SER A 87 -11.82 -13.92 7.82
CA SER A 87 -10.63 -14.19 8.64
C SER A 87 -10.59 -13.42 9.98
N PHE A 88 -11.48 -12.44 10.17
CA PHE A 88 -11.75 -11.76 11.44
C PHE A 88 -12.76 -12.47 12.36
N SER A 89 -13.31 -13.62 11.98
CA SER A 89 -14.14 -14.41 12.88
C SER A 89 -13.28 -14.88 14.05
N PRO A 90 -13.60 -14.54 15.31
CA PRO A 90 -12.89 -15.10 16.45
C PRO A 90 -13.12 -16.60 16.42
N GLY A 91 -12.07 -17.35 16.05
CA GLY A 91 -12.12 -18.81 16.06
C GLY A 91 -12.47 -19.25 17.46
N THR A 92 -13.68 -19.81 17.64
CA THR A 92 -14.00 -20.54 18.86
C THR A 92 -13.21 -21.83 18.81
N TRP A 93 -11.96 -21.77 19.29
CA TRP A 93 -11.17 -22.96 19.60
C TRP A 93 -11.96 -23.74 20.64
N ARG A 94 -12.75 -24.73 20.20
CA ARG A 94 -13.37 -25.68 21.11
C ARG A 94 -12.24 -26.56 21.66
N ARG A 95 -11.87 -26.30 22.93
CA ARG A 95 -11.13 -27.24 23.76
C ARG A 95 -12.03 -28.42 24.14
#